data_AF-A0A1W5DTW9-F1
#
_entry.id   AF-A0A1W5DTW9-F1
#
_cell.length_a   1.000
_cell.length_b   1.000
_cell.length_c   1.000
_cell.angle_alpha   90.00
_cell.angle_beta   90.00
_cell.angle_gamma   90.00
#
_symmetry.space_group_name_H-M   'P 1'
#
loop_
_entity.id
_entity.type
_entity.pdbx_description
1 polymer ?
#
loop_
_entity_poly.entity_id
_entity_poly.type
_entity_poly.pdbx_seq_one_letter_code
_entity_poly.pdbx_strand_id
1 'polypeptide(L)'
;MSTQKTLSQKATRESLGSPENFEGGVWVTRNGTAELFVQTAAERQEELAAWERERQTHALLKLTLKAKQDVTEGRTLSAEEALQRLRASRG
;
A
#
# COMPACT_ATOMS: atom_id res chain seq x y z
N MET A 1 -12.02 -9.06 -17.21
CA MET A 1 -12.84 -8.11 -16.45
C MET A 1 -13.38 -8.86 -15.25
N SER A 2 -12.98 -8.48 -14.03
CA SER A 2 -13.55 -9.12 -12.84
C SER A 2 -14.99 -8.63 -12.70
N THR A 3 -15.95 -9.53 -12.74
CA THR A 3 -17.38 -9.22 -12.66
C THR A 3 -17.65 -8.64 -11.27
N GLN A 4 -17.86 -7.33 -11.16
CA GLN A 4 -18.14 -6.69 -9.87
C GLN A 4 -19.43 -7.26 -9.29
N LYS A 5 -19.30 -8.02 -8.20
CA LYS A 5 -20.42 -8.68 -7.54
C LYS A 5 -21.13 -7.66 -6.67
N THR A 6 -22.43 -7.50 -6.91
CA THR A 6 -23.29 -6.60 -6.14
C THR A 6 -24.34 -7.42 -5.41
N LEU A 7 -24.51 -7.19 -4.10
CA LEU A 7 -25.51 -7.85 -3.28
C LEU A 7 -26.44 -6.83 -2.63
N SER A 8 -27.69 -7.22 -2.38
CA SER A 8 -28.58 -6.45 -1.52
C SER A 8 -28.15 -6.61 -0.06
N GLN A 9 -28.45 -5.63 0.79
CA GLN A 9 -28.15 -5.72 2.23
C GLN A 9 -28.74 -6.99 2.88
N LYS A 10 -29.91 -7.46 2.43
CA LYS A 10 -30.52 -8.72 2.90
C LYS A 10 -29.64 -9.92 2.53
N ALA A 11 -29.29 -10.06 1.27
CA ALA A 11 -28.44 -11.16 0.78
C ALA A 11 -27.05 -11.15 1.44
N THR A 12 -26.49 -9.96 1.68
CA THR A 12 -25.23 -9.81 2.42
C THR A 12 -25.34 -10.39 3.82
N ARG A 13 -26.38 -10.04 4.60
CA ARG A 13 -26.57 -10.55 5.97
C ARG A 13 -26.69 -12.07 6.01
N GLU A 14 -27.44 -12.64 5.08
CA GLU A 14 -27.62 -14.09 4.95
C GLU A 14 -26.30 -14.81 4.60
N SER A 15 -25.37 -14.11 3.94
CA SER A 15 -24.09 -14.66 3.48
C SER A 15 -22.94 -14.49 4.47
N LEU A 16 -23.11 -13.77 5.59
CA LEU A 16 -22.02 -13.43 6.53
C LEU A 16 -21.32 -14.65 7.18
N GLY A 17 -21.98 -15.80 7.22
CA GLY A 17 -21.39 -17.06 7.73
C GLY A 17 -20.46 -17.76 6.75
N SER A 18 -20.37 -17.27 5.51
CA SER A 18 -19.66 -17.88 4.38
C SER A 18 -18.72 -16.85 3.74
N PRO A 19 -17.49 -16.69 4.26
CA PRO A 19 -16.51 -15.74 3.73
C PRO A 19 -16.24 -15.86 2.22
N GLU A 20 -16.35 -17.07 1.67
CA GLU A 20 -16.21 -17.37 0.24
C GLU A 20 -17.19 -16.56 -0.64
N ASN A 21 -18.32 -16.10 -0.09
CA ASN A 21 -19.26 -15.27 -0.81
C ASN A 21 -18.75 -13.84 -1.08
N PHE A 22 -17.70 -13.42 -0.36
CA PHE A 22 -17.10 -12.09 -0.39
C PHE A 22 -15.71 -12.06 -1.04
N GLU A 23 -15.20 -13.20 -1.51
CA GLU A 23 -13.96 -13.26 -2.30
C GLU A 23 -14.08 -12.40 -3.57
N GLY A 24 -13.01 -11.69 -3.89
CA GLY A 24 -12.96 -10.68 -4.95
C GLY A 24 -13.66 -9.37 -4.60
N GLY A 25 -14.23 -9.25 -3.40
CA GLY A 25 -14.92 -8.07 -2.91
C GLY A 25 -16.32 -7.86 -3.51
N VAL A 26 -17.23 -7.35 -2.69
CA VAL A 26 -18.65 -7.21 -3.00
C VAL A 26 -19.17 -5.83 -2.62
N TRP A 27 -19.90 -5.20 -3.54
CA TRP A 27 -20.65 -3.98 -3.26
C TRP A 27 -22.01 -4.33 -2.67
N VAL A 28 -22.30 -3.78 -1.49
CA VAL A 28 -23.58 -3.94 -0.80
C VAL A 28 -24.46 -2.74 -1.13
N THR A 29 -25.67 -3.03 -1.60
CA THR A 29 -26.66 -2.03 -1.99
C THR A 29 -27.87 -2.04 -1.07
N ARG A 30 -28.45 -0.86 -0.90
CA ARG A 30 -29.76 -0.65 -0.26
C ARG A 30 -30.60 0.21 -1.18
N ASN A 31 -31.79 -0.26 -1.54
CA ASN A 31 -32.69 0.42 -2.47
C ASN A 31 -32.01 0.84 -3.81
N GLY A 32 -31.07 0.02 -4.30
CA GLY A 32 -30.35 0.28 -5.55
C GLY A 32 -29.13 1.22 -5.43
N THR A 33 -28.87 1.79 -4.26
CA THR A 33 -27.67 2.62 -4.00
C THR A 33 -26.60 1.79 -3.30
N ALA A 34 -25.35 1.86 -3.78
CA ALA A 34 -24.21 1.22 -3.11
C ALA A 34 -23.86 1.97 -1.83
N GLU A 35 -23.84 1.26 -0.70
CA GLU A 35 -23.57 1.86 0.62
C GLU A 35 -22.23 1.38 1.21
N LEU A 36 -21.81 0.15 0.92
CA LEU A 36 -20.66 -0.49 1.55
C LEU A 36 -19.93 -1.40 0.56
N PHE A 37 -18.63 -1.60 0.81
CA PHE A 37 -17.83 -2.64 0.17
C PHE A 37 -17.34 -3.62 1.22
N VAL A 38 -17.51 -4.91 0.96
CA VAL A 38 -17.11 -6.00 1.86
C VAL A 38 -16.15 -6.91 1.09
N GLN A 39 -15.01 -7.21 1.69
CA GLN A 39 -14.02 -8.16 1.18
C GLN A 39 -13.52 -9.04 2.32
N THR A 40 -12.80 -10.11 2.01
CA THR A 40 -12.23 -10.95 3.05
C THR A 40 -11.07 -10.24 3.77
N ALA A 41 -10.84 -10.61 5.03
CA ALA A 41 -9.73 -10.04 5.80
C ALA A 41 -8.37 -10.42 5.21
N ALA A 42 -8.25 -11.63 4.63
CA ALA A 42 -7.03 -12.11 4.00
C ALA A 42 -6.66 -11.24 2.78
N GLU A 43 -7.61 -11.02 1.86
CA GLU A 43 -7.41 -10.13 0.71
C GLU A 43 -7.03 -8.72 1.15
N ARG A 44 -7.67 -8.19 2.21
CA ARG A 44 -7.31 -6.88 2.74
C ARG A 44 -5.86 -6.82 3.25
N GLN A 45 -5.40 -7.86 3.92
CA GLN A 45 -4.03 -7.93 4.41
C GLN A 45 -3.02 -8.02 3.27
N GLU A 46 -3.31 -8.81 2.24
CA GLU A 46 -2.47 -8.93 1.04
C GLU A 46 -2.37 -7.61 0.28
N GLU A 47 -3.48 -6.90 0.09
CA GLU A 47 -3.51 -5.56 -0.50
C GLU A 47 -2.65 -4.56 0.28
N LEU A 48 -2.82 -4.52 1.61
CA LEU A 48 -2.05 -3.63 2.48
C LEU A 48 -0.55 -3.94 2.41
N ALA A 49 -0.17 -5.22 2.38
CA ALA A 49 1.22 -5.64 2.23
C ALA A 49 1.78 -5.31 0.85
N ALA A 50 0.97 -5.38 -0.22
CA ALA A 50 1.36 -4.94 -1.55
C ALA A 50 1.58 -3.42 -1.62
N TRP A 51 0.65 -2.64 -1.06
CA TRP A 51 0.78 -1.18 -0.97
C TRP A 51 1.99 -0.73 -0.17
N GLU A 52 2.28 -1.38 0.97
CA GLU A 52 3.46 -1.02 1.75
C GLU A 52 4.76 -1.32 0.99
N ARG A 53 4.84 -2.45 0.29
CA ARG A 53 5.98 -2.76 -0.58
C ARG A 53 6.15 -1.73 -1.69
N GLU A 54 5.06 -1.38 -2.38
CA GLU A 54 5.09 -0.36 -3.43
C GLU A 54 5.53 1.01 -2.90
N ARG A 55 5.02 1.42 -1.72
CA ARG A 55 5.44 2.64 -1.03
C ARG A 55 6.94 2.64 -0.76
N GLN A 56 7.49 1.54 -0.26
CA GLN A 56 8.92 1.38 0.01
C GLN A 56 9.74 1.43 -1.28
N THR A 57 9.30 0.75 -2.34
CA THR A 57 9.95 0.79 -3.65
C THR A 57 9.99 2.22 -4.22
N HIS A 58 8.88 2.96 -4.13
CA HIS A 58 8.84 4.36 -4.55
C HIS A 58 9.75 5.26 -3.72
N ALA A 59 9.81 5.05 -2.40
CA ALA A 59 10.73 5.79 -1.54
C ALA A 59 12.19 5.53 -1.93
N LEU A 60 12.57 4.26 -2.16
CA LEU A 60 13.91 3.88 -2.58
C LEU A 60 14.27 4.48 -3.96
N LEU A 61 13.34 4.44 -4.91
CA LEU A 61 13.53 5.05 -6.23
C LEU A 61 13.80 6.56 -6.10
N LYS A 62 12.98 7.27 -5.32
CA LYS A 62 13.17 8.71 -5.07
C LYS A 62 14.52 9.01 -4.43
N LEU A 63 14.94 8.22 -3.43
CA LEU A 63 16.25 8.36 -2.79
C LEU A 63 17.39 8.13 -3.78
N THR A 64 17.28 7.10 -4.62
CA THR A 64 18.29 6.78 -5.64
C THR A 64 18.42 7.90 -6.67
N LEU A 65 17.29 8.42 -7.16
CA LEU A 65 17.28 9.53 -8.11
C LEU A 65 17.88 10.80 -7.50
N LYS A 66 17.55 11.09 -6.24
CA LYS A 66 18.13 12.21 -5.50
C LYS A 66 19.64 12.05 -5.32
N ALA A 67 20.11 10.87 -4.93
CA ALA A 67 21.53 10.59 -4.80
C ALA A 67 22.28 10.74 -6.14
N LYS A 68 21.67 10.29 -7.25
CA LYS A 68 22.22 10.52 -8.59
C LYS A 68 22.35 12.02 -8.90
N GLN A 69 21.34 12.81 -8.55
CA GLN A 69 21.37 14.27 -8.70
C GLN A 69 22.47 14.91 -7.83
N ASP A 70 22.62 14.46 -6.58
CA ASP A 70 23.68 14.93 -5.68
C ASP A 70 25.07 14.68 -6.26
N VAL A 71 25.30 13.52 -6.88
CA VAL A 71 26.56 13.23 -7.60
C VAL A 71 26.78 14.20 -8.76
N THR A 72 25.76 14.45 -9.58
CA THR A 72 25.89 15.38 -10.73
C THR A 72 26.14 16.82 -10.31
N GLU A 73 25.61 17.23 -9.15
CA GLU A 73 25.75 18.57 -8.61
C GLU A 73 26.99 18.71 -7.70
N GLY A 74 27.81 17.66 -7.56
CA GLY A 74 29.00 17.67 -6.71
C GLY A 74 28.69 17.71 -5.20
N ARG A 75 27.45 17.44 -4.79
CA ARG A 75 27.03 17.32 -3.38
C ARG A 75 27.39 15.96 -2.80
N THR A 76 28.66 15.58 -2.91
CA THR A 76 29.18 14.30 -2.42
C THR A 76 30.11 14.51 -1.24
N LEU A 77 30.42 13.41 -0.55
CA LEU A 77 31.42 13.38 0.51
C LEU A 77 32.37 12.21 0.22
N SER A 78 33.65 12.41 0.49
CA SER A 78 34.57 11.29 0.62
C SER A 78 34.24 10.46 1.87
N ALA A 79 34.71 9.21 1.89
CA ALA A 79 34.53 8.33 3.04
C ALA A 79 35.11 8.91 4.34
N GLU A 80 36.24 9.62 4.22
CA GLU A 80 36.90 10.25 5.37
C GLU A 80 36.10 11.43 5.92
N GLU A 81 35.61 12.33 5.05
CA GLU A 81 34.75 13.45 5.44
C GLU A 81 33.44 12.97 6.09
N ALA A 82 32.85 11.90 5.55
CA ALA A 82 31.65 11.30 6.12
C ALA A 82 31.91 10.74 7.52
N LEU A 83 33.04 10.05 7.73
CA LEU A 83 33.43 9.49 9.02
C LEU A 83 33.73 10.59 10.05
N GLN A 84 34.39 11.66 9.64
CA GLN A 84 34.64 12.83 10.48
C GLN A 84 33.34 13.49 10.93
N ARG A 85 32.39 13.72 10.01
CA ARG A 85 31.06 14.27 10.35
C ARG A 85 30.29 13.38 11.32
N LEU A 86 30.29 12.05 11.09
CA LEU A 86 29.64 11.10 11.99
C LEU A 86 30.24 11.15 13.39
N ARG A 87 31.56 11.19 13.51
CA ARG A 87 32.25 11.32 14.81
C ARG A 87 31.92 12.64 15.50
N ALA A 88 31.91 13.75 14.76
CA ALA A 88 31.57 15.06 15.29
C ALA A 88 30.12 15.14 15.81
N SER A 89 29.18 14.40 15.20
CA SER A 89 27.78 14.34 15.66
C SER A 89 27.53 13.52 16.92
N ARG A 90 28.55 12.79 17.41
CA ARG A 90 28.47 11.91 18.58
C ARG A 90 29.11 12.52 19.84
N GLY A 91 29.75 13.68 19.72
CA GLY A 91 30.28 14.47 20.83
C GLY A 91 29.29 15.54 21.25
#